data_AF-A0A7J3S9F0-F1
#
_entry.id   AF-A0A7J3S9F0-F1
#
_cell.length_a   1.000
_cell.length_b   1.000
_cell.length_c   1.000
_cell.angle_alpha   90.00
_cell.angle_beta   90.00
_cell.angle_gamma   90.00
#
_symmetry.space_group_name_H-M   'P 1'
#
loop_
_entity.id
_entity.type
_entity.pdbx_description
1 polymer ?
#
loop_
_entity_poly.entity_id
_entity_poly.type
_entity_poly.pdbx_seq_one_letter_code
_entity_poly.pdbx_strand_id
1 'polypeptide(L)'
;MDPGMEQEILGFIKGRSHENGGYTLYEGLPDSKNTYYAIKSFQLLGRRPWNLEKTLNWLEDVHRRGSFAAQGLFYRCSILKEYNRDYKIPRKFIKRLKETYKRSNLEITYYIDS
;
A
#
# COMPACT_ATOMS: atom_id res chain seq x y z
N MET A 1 -22.05 10.18 5.46
CA MET A 1 -21.70 9.24 6.54
C MET A 1 -22.09 9.90 7.84
N ASP A 2 -22.61 9.13 8.81
CA ASP A 2 -22.83 9.68 10.16
C ASP A 2 -21.48 10.17 10.75
N PRO A 3 -21.40 11.39 11.32
CA PRO A 3 -20.13 11.92 11.83
C PRO A 3 -19.50 11.08 12.94
N GLY A 4 -20.30 10.39 13.77
CA GLY A 4 -19.81 9.49 14.81
C GLY A 4 -19.11 8.29 14.20
N MET A 5 -19.77 7.65 13.23
CA MET A 5 -19.21 6.52 12.48
C MET A 5 -17.90 6.87 11.75
N GLU A 6 -17.82 8.07 11.15
CA GLU A 6 -16.59 8.51 10.50
C GLU A 6 -15.42 8.61 11.48
N GLN A 7 -15.66 9.17 12.68
CA GLN A 7 -14.63 9.29 13.71
C GLN A 7 -14.17 7.92 14.23
N GLU A 8 -15.08 6.96 14.38
CA GLU A 8 -14.74 5.59 14.76
C GLU A 8 -13.84 4.92 13.72
N ILE A 9 -14.16 5.07 12.43
CA ILE A 9 -13.34 4.55 11.33
C ILE A 9 -11.96 5.20 11.32
N LEU A 10 -11.89 6.53 11.45
CA LEU A 10 -10.61 7.24 11.51
C LEU A 10 -9.79 6.83 12.72
N GLY A 11 -10.43 6.65 13.88
CA GLY A 11 -9.80 6.16 15.10
C GLY A 11 -9.21 4.76 14.91
N PHE A 12 -9.96 3.86 14.29
CA PHE A 12 -9.49 2.51 13.96
C PHE A 12 -8.26 2.53 13.05
N ILE A 13 -8.34 3.23 11.90
CA ILE A 13 -7.22 3.29 10.94
C ILE A 13 -6.00 3.96 11.58
N LYS A 14 -6.19 5.02 12.37
CA LYS A 14 -5.10 5.67 13.10
C LYS A 14 -4.44 4.72 14.10
N GLY A 15 -5.23 3.94 14.84
CA GLY A 15 -4.74 2.92 15.79
C GLY A 15 -3.98 1.76 15.14
N ARG A 16 -3.91 1.71 13.81
CA ARG A 16 -3.12 0.77 13.01
C ARG A 16 -1.84 1.37 12.44
N SER A 17 -1.59 2.67 12.66
CA SER A 17 -0.37 3.34 12.21
C SER A 17 0.81 2.99 13.11
N HIS A 18 1.99 2.83 12.50
CA HIS A 18 3.25 2.69 13.24
C HIS A 18 3.95 4.03 13.37
N GLU A 19 4.67 4.22 14.48
CA GLU A 19 5.39 5.46 14.78
C GLU A 19 6.39 5.83 13.68
N ASN A 20 7.10 4.85 13.12
CA ASN A 20 8.10 5.01 12.07
C ASN A 20 7.53 4.86 10.65
N GLY A 21 6.20 4.89 10.50
CA GLY A 21 5.52 4.79 9.22
C GLY A 21 5.04 3.38 8.89
N GLY A 22 4.07 3.33 7.97
CA GLY A 22 3.40 2.09 7.58
C GLY A 22 2.24 1.75 8.50
N TYR A 23 1.41 0.81 8.03
CA TYR A 23 0.20 0.36 8.72
C TYR A 23 0.12 -1.16 8.73
N THR A 24 -0.62 -1.68 9.71
CA THR A 24 -0.96 -3.09 9.85
C THR A 24 -2.47 -3.27 10.03
N LEU A 25 -3.05 -4.38 9.59
CA LEU A 25 -4.46 -4.68 9.92
C LEU A 25 -4.60 -5.31 11.32
N TYR A 26 -3.63 -6.13 11.71
CA TYR A 26 -3.56 -6.86 12.98
C TYR A 26 -2.31 -6.45 13.77
N GLU A 27 -2.06 -7.05 14.94
CA GLU A 27 -0.78 -6.84 15.62
C GLU A 27 0.40 -7.35 14.78
N GLY A 28 1.53 -6.64 14.80
CA GLY A 28 2.74 -7.07 14.09
C GLY A 28 3.49 -5.94 13.39
N LEU A 29 4.18 -6.30 12.30
CA LEU A 29 4.98 -5.37 11.51
C LEU A 29 4.14 -4.73 10.38
N PRO A 30 4.41 -3.47 10.02
CA PRO A 30 3.72 -2.84 8.90
C PRO A 30 4.10 -3.51 7.57
N ASP A 31 3.15 -3.50 6.63
CA ASP A 31 3.36 -4.03 5.28
C ASP A 31 2.79 -3.10 4.19
N SER A 32 3.23 -3.29 2.95
CA SER A 32 2.87 -2.41 1.84
C SER A 32 1.39 -2.48 1.46
N LYS A 33 0.73 -3.63 1.66
CA LYS A 33 -0.69 -3.83 1.31
C LYS A 33 -1.58 -3.06 2.29
N ASN A 34 -1.38 -3.26 3.58
CA ASN A 34 -2.15 -2.58 4.63
C ASN A 34 -1.86 -1.07 4.66
N THR A 35 -0.61 -0.67 4.38
CA THR A 35 -0.25 0.74 4.20
C THR A 35 -0.99 1.39 3.03
N TYR A 36 -1.06 0.71 1.88
CA TYR A 36 -1.83 1.19 0.73
C TYR A 36 -3.31 1.34 1.09
N TYR A 37 -3.93 0.32 1.70
CA TYR A 37 -5.34 0.39 2.09
C TYR A 37 -5.62 1.50 3.09
N ALA A 38 -4.79 1.68 4.13
CA ALA A 38 -4.97 2.76 5.09
C ALA A 38 -4.93 4.15 4.43
N ILE A 39 -3.94 4.39 3.55
CA ILE A 39 -3.84 5.67 2.84
C ILE A 39 -5.06 5.88 1.94
N LYS A 40 -5.48 4.86 1.18
CA LYS A 40 -6.68 4.95 0.34
C LYS A 40 -7.95 5.18 1.15
N SER A 41 -8.09 4.56 2.31
CA SER A 41 -9.23 4.81 3.20
C SER A 41 -9.27 6.25 3.71
N PHE A 42 -8.14 6.82 4.14
CA PHE A 42 -8.10 8.24 4.52
C PHE A 42 -8.50 9.14 3.35
N GLN A 43 -8.01 8.87 2.14
CA GLN A 43 -8.36 9.64 0.94
C GLN A 43 -9.84 9.54 0.59
N LEU A 44 -10.43 8.35 0.67
CA LEU A 44 -11.87 8.14 0.45
C LEU A 44 -12.73 8.92 1.44
N LEU A 45 -12.24 9.10 2.68
CA LEU A 45 -12.89 9.92 3.71
C LEU A 45 -12.57 11.42 3.57
N GLY A 46 -11.81 11.82 2.55
CA GLY A 46 -11.38 13.21 2.37
C GLY A 46 -10.51 13.71 3.53
N ARG A 47 -9.70 12.84 4.11
CA ARG A 47 -8.79 13.14 5.23
C ARG A 47 -7.34 12.89 4.82
N ARG A 48 -6.43 13.64 5.44
CA ARG A 48 -4.98 13.41 5.31
C ARG A 48 -4.58 12.23 6.20
N PRO A 49 -3.75 11.29 5.73
CA PRO A 49 -3.21 10.22 6.57
C PRO A 49 -2.44 10.78 7.78
N TRP A 50 -2.67 10.19 8.96
CA TRP A 50 -2.13 10.67 10.24
C TRP A 50 -0.59 10.81 10.26
N ASN A 51 0.13 9.77 9.81
CA ASN A 51 1.59 9.72 9.85
C ASN A 51 2.21 9.74 8.45
N LEU A 52 1.69 10.61 7.57
CA LEU A 52 1.96 10.56 6.14
C LEU A 52 3.45 10.61 5.82
N GLU A 53 4.20 11.62 6.28
CA GLU A 53 5.61 11.78 5.90
C GLU A 53 6.48 10.61 6.33
N LYS A 54 6.33 10.14 7.58
CA LYS A 54 7.07 8.95 8.02
C LYS A 54 6.66 7.70 7.25
N THR A 55 5.38 7.60 6.88
CA THR A 55 4.88 6.49 6.03
C THR A 55 5.46 6.54 4.62
N LEU A 56 5.60 7.72 4.01
CA LEU A 56 6.23 7.87 2.70
C LEU A 56 7.72 7.52 2.77
N ASN A 57 8.44 8.00 3.80
CA ASN A 57 9.84 7.62 4.03
C ASN A 57 10.00 6.10 4.22
N TRP A 58 9.10 5.49 4.98
CA TRP A 58 9.06 4.05 5.18
C TRP A 58 8.81 3.30 3.86
N LEU A 59 7.87 3.77 3.03
CA LEU A 59 7.58 3.18 1.71
C LEU A 59 8.77 3.24 0.77
N GLU A 60 9.49 4.37 0.73
CA GLU A 60 10.71 4.52 -0.08
C GLU A 60 11.79 3.53 0.36
N ASP A 61 11.99 3.40 1.67
CA ASP A 61 13.00 2.51 2.22
C ASP A 61 12.65 1.03 1.99
N VAL A 62 11.38 0.65 2.18
CA VAL A 62 10.88 -0.70 1.86
C VAL A 62 10.92 -0.97 0.36
N HIS A 63 10.69 0.04 -0.49
CA HIS A 63 10.82 -0.07 -1.94
C HIS A 63 12.28 -0.29 -2.37
N ARG A 64 13.23 0.38 -1.71
CA ARG A 64 14.67 0.24 -1.96
C ARG A 64 15.22 -1.13 -1.52
N ARG A 65 14.80 -1.63 -0.35
CA ARG A 65 15.33 -2.86 0.27
C ARG A 65 14.58 -4.14 -0.16
N GLY A 66 13.30 -4.01 -0.50
CA GLY A 66 12.40 -5.16 -0.57
C GLY A 66 12.53 -6.03 -1.81
N SER A 67 11.98 -7.24 -1.71
CA SER A 67 11.64 -8.04 -2.88
C SER A 67 10.46 -7.37 -3.62
N PHE A 68 10.38 -7.61 -4.93
CA PHE A 68 9.39 -6.96 -5.78
C PHE A 68 8.44 -8.02 -6.34
N ALA A 69 7.67 -8.63 -5.44
CA ALA A 69 6.41 -9.23 -5.83
C ALA A 69 5.54 -8.16 -6.52
N ALA A 70 4.82 -8.54 -7.58
CA ALA A 70 4.09 -7.61 -8.43
C ALA A 70 3.10 -6.73 -7.64
N GLN A 71 2.32 -7.33 -6.74
CA GLN A 71 1.36 -6.63 -5.88
C GLN A 71 2.04 -5.61 -4.95
N GLY A 72 3.10 -6.03 -4.23
CA GLY A 72 3.85 -5.13 -3.35
C GLY A 72 4.52 -3.97 -4.09
N LEU A 73 5.02 -4.21 -5.31
CA LEU A 73 5.50 -3.14 -6.19
C LEU A 73 4.38 -2.16 -6.54
N PHE A 74 3.23 -2.69 -6.98
CA PHE A 74 2.07 -1.89 -7.35
C PHE A 74 1.62 -0.97 -6.21
N TYR A 75 1.45 -1.51 -5.00
CA TYR A 75 1.04 -0.73 -3.83
C TYR A 75 2.01 0.42 -3.52
N ARG A 76 3.31 0.13 -3.44
CA ARG A 76 4.33 1.15 -3.13
C ARG A 76 4.43 2.22 -4.21
N CYS A 77 4.54 1.81 -5.48
CA CYS A 77 4.69 2.73 -6.60
C CYS A 77 3.47 3.64 -6.77
N SER A 78 2.26 3.11 -6.52
CA SER A 78 1.02 3.90 -6.64
C SER A 78 1.02 5.06 -5.65
N ILE A 79 1.32 4.78 -4.37
CA ILE A 79 1.39 5.84 -3.35
C ILE A 79 2.56 6.78 -3.60
N LEU A 80 3.76 6.27 -3.84
CA LEU A 80 4.93 7.13 -4.04
C LEU A 80 4.73 8.08 -5.23
N LYS A 81 4.15 7.60 -6.34
CA LYS A 81 3.80 8.43 -7.50
C LYS A 81 2.78 9.51 -7.16
N GLU A 82 1.70 9.11 -6.48
CA GLU A 82 0.60 10.02 -6.13
C GLU A 82 1.06 11.17 -5.23
N TYR A 83 1.98 10.91 -4.31
CA TYR A 83 2.58 11.92 -3.44
C TYR A 83 3.85 12.55 -4.03
N ASN A 84 4.10 12.41 -5.34
CA ASN A 84 5.24 12.99 -6.05
C ASN A 84 6.62 12.67 -5.42
N ARG A 85 6.75 11.47 -4.85
CA ARG A 85 8.01 10.94 -4.32
C ARG A 85 8.80 10.28 -5.43
N ASP A 86 10.12 10.45 -5.43
CA ASP A 86 10.99 9.78 -6.42
C ASP A 86 11.15 8.29 -6.07
N TYR A 87 10.97 7.43 -7.05
CA TYR A 87 11.20 6.00 -6.90
C TYR A 87 11.64 5.35 -8.21
N LYS A 88 12.59 4.42 -8.11
CA LYS A 88 13.11 3.68 -9.27
C LYS A 88 12.60 2.24 -9.26
N ILE A 89 12.05 1.79 -10.38
CA ILE A 89 11.70 0.38 -10.57
C ILE A 89 12.88 -0.32 -11.28
N PRO A 90 13.53 -1.33 -10.68
CA PRO A 90 14.63 -2.01 -11.35
C PRO A 90 14.16 -2.70 -12.64
N ARG A 91 14.92 -2.56 -13.74
CA ARG A 91 14.57 -3.10 -15.08
C ARG A 91 14.23 -4.60 -15.07
N LYS A 92 14.88 -5.38 -14.21
CA LYS A 92 14.62 -6.82 -14.04
C LYS A 92 13.16 -7.13 -13.67
N PHE A 93 12.47 -6.23 -12.96
CA PHE A 93 11.05 -6.40 -12.62
C PHE A 93 10.12 -6.03 -13.75
N ILE A 94 10.45 -5.02 -14.55
CA ILE A 94 9.70 -4.70 -15.77
C ILE A 94 9.71 -5.92 -16.70
N LYS A 95 10.87 -6.58 -16.84
CA LYS A 95 10.99 -7.84 -17.60
C LYS A 95 10.12 -8.94 -17.01
N ARG A 96 10.21 -9.19 -15.69
CA ARG A 96 9.39 -10.20 -15.01
C ARG A 96 7.89 -9.94 -15.14
N LEU A 97 7.41 -8.70 -14.99
CA LEU A 97 6.00 -8.34 -15.16
C LEU A 97 5.51 -8.67 -16.57
N LYS A 98 6.28 -8.33 -17.61
CA LYS A 98 5.96 -8.65 -19.01
C LYS A 98 5.91 -10.16 -19.27
N GLU A 99 6.76 -10.93 -18.61
CA GLU A 99 6.80 -12.39 -18.72
C GLU A 99 5.66 -13.07 -17.95
N THR A 100 5.33 -12.57 -16.75
CA THR A 100 4.26 -13.11 -15.90
C THR A 100 2.87 -12.80 -16.46
N TYR A 101 2.64 -11.59 -17.00
CA TYR A 101 1.36 -11.22 -17.63
C TYR A 101 0.97 -12.15 -18.77
N LYS A 102 1.95 -12.66 -19.54
CA LYS A 102 1.72 -13.63 -20.62
C LYS A 102 1.35 -15.03 -20.12
N ARG A 103 1.52 -15.33 -18.83
CA ARG A 103 1.27 -16.65 -18.23
C ARG A 103 -0.01 -16.68 -17.38
N SER A 104 -0.55 -15.54 -16.99
CA SER A 104 -1.71 -15.43 -16.11
C SER A 104 -3.03 -15.56 -16.87
N ASN A 105 -3.32 -16.74 -17.43
CA ASN A 105 -4.70 -17.19 -17.63
C ASN A 105 -5.37 -17.61 -16.29
N LEU A 106 -4.61 -17.63 -15.19
CA LEU A 106 -4.99 -18.11 -13.86
C LEU A 106 -5.50 -17.01 -12.90
N GLU A 107 -5.31 -15.72 -13.19
CA GLU A 107 -5.87 -14.65 -12.34
C GLU A 107 -7.41 -14.65 -12.37
N ILE A 108 -8.03 -15.10 -13.47
CA ILE A 108 -9.49 -15.24 -13.55
C ILE A 108 -9.98 -16.36 -12.61
N THR A 109 -9.24 -17.47 -12.47
CA THR A 109 -9.68 -18.61 -11.64
C THR A 109 -9.61 -18.30 -10.14
N TYR A 110 -8.57 -17.60 -9.67
CA TYR A 110 -8.40 -17.33 -8.23
C TYR A 110 -9.39 -16.30 -7.67
N TYR A 111 -9.96 -15.43 -8.51
CA TYR A 111 -11.00 -14.48 -8.12
C TYR A 111 -12.44 -15.01 -8.31
N ILE A 112 -12.62 -16.18 -8.93
CA ILE A 112 -13.94 -16.82 -9.07
C ILE A 112 -14.25 -17.74 -7.88
N ASP A 113 -13.24 -18.31 -7.22
CA ASP A 113 -13.42 -19.25 -6.10
C ASP A 113 -13.16 -18.63 -4.71
N SER A 114 -13.39 -17.32 -4.55
CA SER A 114 -13.37 -16.63 -3.24
C SER A 114 -14.61 -16.95 -2.41
#